data_AF-A0A8K2A8T1-F1
#
_entry.id   AF-A0A8K2A8T1-F1
#
_cell.length_a   1.000
_cell.length_b   1.000
_cell.length_c   1.000
_cell.angle_alpha   90.00
_cell.angle_beta   90.00
_cell.angle_gamma   90.00
#
_symmetry.space_group_name_H-M   'P 1'
#
loop_
_entity.id
_entity.type
_entity.pdbx_description
1 polymer ?
#
loop_
_entity_poly.entity_id
_entity_poly.type
_entity_poly.pdbx_seq_one_letter_code
_entity_poly.pdbx_strand_id
1 'polypeptide(L)'
;MSAPATEEKIIPISEAKTPEVLKSKGYRRPILEILADLQKPIPKRFIKSKTLKGQRIDFVSWYSYIRLLEFYAPGFSWEVRTHYNGDRTVIEGRLTLRAAEGTFTREATGTEDNEIDSWGDPSSNAEAMALRRCCAKFGLGLHLWEK
;
A
#
# COMPACT_ATOMS: atom_id res chain seq x y z
N MET A 1 -40.81 -17.55 -34.73
CA MET A 1 -39.47 -17.16 -35.22
C MET A 1 -38.56 -17.06 -34.01
N SER A 2 -37.76 -18.08 -33.71
CA SER A 2 -36.82 -18.08 -32.59
C SER A 2 -35.45 -17.65 -33.08
N ALA A 3 -34.84 -16.67 -32.42
CA ALA A 3 -33.48 -16.22 -32.70
C ALA A 3 -32.44 -17.26 -32.20
N PRO A 4 -31.30 -17.44 -32.89
CA PRO A 4 -30.26 -18.35 -32.43
C PRO A 4 -29.39 -17.70 -31.33
N ALA A 5 -29.09 -18.46 -30.28
CA ALA A 5 -28.17 -18.07 -29.22
C ALA A 5 -26.74 -17.97 -29.76
N THR A 6 -26.05 -16.87 -29.45
CA THR A 6 -24.67 -16.64 -29.85
C THR A 6 -23.74 -17.37 -28.89
N GLU A 7 -22.91 -18.26 -29.43
CA GLU A 7 -21.95 -19.08 -28.67
C GLU A 7 -20.73 -18.22 -28.28
N GLU A 8 -20.57 -17.93 -26.99
CA GLU A 8 -19.43 -17.17 -26.47
C GLU A 8 -18.14 -17.98 -26.59
N LYS A 9 -17.19 -17.44 -27.37
CA LYS A 9 -15.84 -17.99 -27.53
C LYS A 9 -15.04 -17.77 -26.24
N ILE A 10 -14.79 -18.84 -25.49
CA ILE A 10 -13.93 -18.81 -24.30
C ILE A 10 -12.48 -18.59 -24.74
N ILE A 11 -11.93 -17.43 -24.40
CA ILE A 11 -10.52 -17.09 -24.65
C ILE A 11 -9.67 -17.75 -23.55
N PRO A 12 -8.59 -18.49 -23.86
CA PRO A 12 -7.73 -19.08 -22.84
C PRO A 12 -7.08 -17.98 -22.00
N ILE A 13 -7.21 -18.08 -20.68
CA ILE A 13 -6.50 -17.22 -19.74
C ILE A 13 -5.01 -17.57 -19.87
N SER A 14 -4.22 -16.64 -20.45
CA SER A 14 -2.77 -16.80 -20.54
C SER A 14 -2.19 -17.04 -19.15
N GLU A 15 -1.34 -18.06 -19.00
CA GLU A 15 -0.62 -18.39 -17.77
C GLU A 15 0.08 -17.14 -17.22
N ALA A 16 -0.56 -16.47 -16.26
CA ALA A 16 0.05 -15.37 -15.53
C ALA A 16 1.22 -15.96 -14.75
N LYS A 17 2.44 -15.61 -15.17
CA LYS A 17 3.69 -16.02 -14.52
C LYS A 17 3.57 -15.80 -13.01
N THR A 18 3.46 -16.88 -12.24
CA THR A 18 3.30 -16.83 -10.79
C THR A 18 4.41 -15.95 -10.22
N PRO A 19 4.09 -14.86 -9.51
CA PRO A 19 5.11 -13.97 -8.98
C PRO A 19 6.00 -14.76 -8.03
N GLU A 20 7.31 -14.71 -8.27
CA GLU A 20 8.33 -15.33 -7.42
C GLU A 20 8.12 -14.86 -5.98
N VAL A 21 7.76 -15.79 -5.09
CA VAL A 21 7.48 -15.50 -3.68
C VAL A 21 8.80 -15.12 -3.03
N LEU A 22 9.03 -13.83 -2.81
CA LEU A 22 10.17 -13.35 -2.05
C LEU A 22 10.16 -14.06 -0.69
N LYS A 23 11.17 -14.89 -0.41
CA LYS A 23 11.33 -15.53 0.89
C LYS A 23 11.44 -14.43 1.95
N SER A 24 10.42 -14.30 2.81
CA SER A 24 10.38 -13.26 3.83
C SER A 24 11.61 -13.37 4.73
N LYS A 25 12.01 -12.25 5.32
CA LYS A 25 12.94 -12.29 6.45
C LYS A 25 12.26 -12.99 7.64
N GLY A 26 13.06 -13.36 8.65
CA GLY A 26 12.55 -14.07 9.83
C GLY A 26 11.43 -13.29 10.55
N TYR A 27 10.57 -14.03 11.27
CA TYR A 27 9.57 -13.44 12.16
C TYR A 27 10.22 -12.85 13.42
N ARG A 28 9.71 -11.71 13.90
CA ARG A 28 10.19 -11.02 15.12
C ARG A 28 11.72 -10.85 15.17
N ARG A 29 12.29 -10.28 14.11
CA ARG A 29 13.69 -9.84 14.12
C ARG A 29 13.89 -8.65 15.07
N PRO A 30 15.13 -8.34 15.47
CA PRO A 30 15.41 -7.13 16.23
C PRO A 30 14.85 -5.88 15.54
N ILE A 31 14.22 -4.99 16.31
CA ILE A 31 13.57 -3.79 15.77
C ILE A 31 14.55 -2.93 14.97
N LEU A 32 15.80 -2.82 15.43
CA LEU A 32 16.81 -2.03 14.74
C LEU A 32 17.14 -2.59 13.35
N GLU A 33 17.14 -3.92 13.16
CA GLU A 33 17.32 -4.52 11.84
C GLU A 33 16.13 -4.27 10.92
N ILE A 34 14.91 -4.34 11.46
CA ILE A 34 13.68 -4.04 10.70
C ILE A 34 13.73 -2.58 10.24
N LEU A 35 14.00 -1.64 11.14
CA LEU A 35 14.06 -0.21 10.80
C LEU A 35 15.18 0.09 9.80
N ALA A 36 16.36 -0.51 9.96
CA ALA A 36 17.47 -0.34 9.02
C ALA A 36 17.12 -0.87 7.62
N ASP A 37 16.32 -1.93 7.52
CA ASP A 37 15.82 -2.42 6.24
C ASP A 37 14.74 -1.49 5.64
N LEU A 38 13.79 -1.02 6.45
CA LEU A 38 12.71 -0.15 6.00
C LEU A 38 13.23 1.23 5.54
N GLN A 39 14.32 1.73 6.13
CA GLN A 39 14.96 2.98 5.72
C GLN A 39 15.67 2.91 4.36
N LYS A 40 15.91 1.71 3.81
CA LYS A 40 16.55 1.59 2.49
C LYS A 40 15.64 2.17 1.40
N PRO A 41 16.22 2.80 0.36
CA PRO A 41 15.45 3.26 -0.78
C PRO A 41 14.63 2.11 -1.40
N ILE A 42 13.39 2.42 -1.79
CA ILE A 42 12.52 1.44 -2.43
C ILE A 42 13.11 1.13 -3.82
N PRO A 43 13.25 -0.16 -4.21
CA PRO A 43 13.76 -0.49 -5.52
C PRO A 43 12.96 0.18 -6.65
N LYS A 44 13.65 0.78 -7.62
CA LYS A 44 13.05 1.56 -8.72
C LYS A 44 11.90 0.84 -9.45
N ARG A 45 11.92 -0.49 -9.52
CA ARG A 45 10.85 -1.32 -10.11
C ARG A 45 9.47 -1.15 -9.45
N PHE A 46 9.42 -0.68 -8.20
CA PHE A 46 8.17 -0.41 -7.47
C PHE A 46 7.74 1.06 -7.57
N ILE A 47 8.62 1.94 -8.04
CA ILE A 47 8.36 3.38 -8.16
C ILE A 47 7.74 3.64 -9.52
N LYS A 48 6.55 4.24 -9.51
CA LYS A 48 5.82 4.71 -10.68
C LYS A 48 5.78 6.23 -10.65
N SER A 49 5.72 6.87 -11.80
CA SER A 49 5.52 8.33 -11.89
C SER A 49 4.13 8.62 -12.44
N LYS A 50 3.47 9.66 -11.93
CA LYS A 50 2.26 10.24 -12.54
C LYS A 50 2.37 11.75 -12.58
N THR A 51 1.68 12.38 -13.53
CA THR A 51 1.55 13.84 -13.58
C THR A 51 0.29 14.23 -12.84
N LEU A 52 0.42 15.06 -11.81
CA LEU A 52 -0.69 15.61 -11.05
C LEU A 52 -0.56 17.13 -11.02
N LYS A 53 -1.59 17.84 -11.53
CA LYS A 53 -1.59 19.32 -11.61
C LYS A 53 -0.32 19.89 -12.26
N GLY A 54 0.15 19.25 -13.34
CA GLY A 54 1.36 19.65 -14.07
C GLY A 54 2.70 19.27 -13.42
N GLN A 55 2.69 18.69 -12.21
CA GLN A 55 3.91 18.22 -11.54
C GLN A 55 4.07 16.70 -11.70
N ARG A 56 5.29 16.26 -12.00
CA ARG A 56 5.64 14.84 -11.94
C ARG A 56 5.80 14.43 -10.48
N ILE A 57 5.06 13.40 -10.07
CA ILE A 57 5.08 12.85 -8.73
C ILE A 57 5.43 11.37 -8.82
N ASP A 58 6.46 10.97 -8.10
CA ASP A 58 6.81 9.57 -7.92
C ASP A 58 6.00 8.98 -6.76
N PHE A 59 5.47 7.78 -6.97
CA PHE A 59 4.66 7.07 -6.01
C PHE A 59 4.89 5.57 -6.08
N VAL A 60 4.59 4.91 -4.97
CA VAL A 60 4.59 3.45 -4.86
C VAL A 60 3.16 3.03 -4.52
N SER A 61 2.65 2.01 -5.19
CA SER A 61 1.30 1.49 -4.97
C SER A 61 1.15 0.84 -3.60
N TRP A 62 -0.04 0.93 -2.99
CA TRP A 62 -0.30 0.41 -1.63
C TRP A 62 0.08 -1.07 -1.48
N TYR A 63 -0.23 -1.91 -2.47
CA TYR A 63 0.08 -3.35 -2.41
C TYR A 63 1.59 -3.63 -2.42
N SER A 64 2.41 -2.71 -2.94
CA SER A 64 3.88 -2.82 -2.86
C SER A 64 4.37 -2.54 -1.46
N TYR A 65 3.76 -1.60 -0.72
CA TYR A 65 4.05 -1.40 0.69
C TYR A 65 3.71 -2.65 1.51
N ILE A 66 2.55 -3.28 1.26
CA ILE A 66 2.19 -4.55 1.91
C ILE A 66 3.24 -5.63 1.64
N ARG A 67 3.64 -5.84 0.39
CA ARG A 67 4.69 -6.83 0.04
C ARG A 67 6.04 -6.54 0.71
N LEU A 68 6.42 -5.26 0.81
CA LEU A 68 7.65 -4.86 1.47
C LEU A 68 7.56 -5.07 2.99
N LEU A 69 6.40 -4.79 3.60
CA LEU A 69 6.16 -5.07 5.01
C LEU A 69 6.15 -6.58 5.30
N GLU A 70 5.52 -7.40 4.46
CA GLU A 70 5.60 -8.87 4.60
C GLU A 70 7.03 -9.38 4.49
N PHE A 71 7.83 -8.79 3.61
CA PHE A 71 9.22 -9.18 3.43
C PHE A 71 10.11 -8.77 4.62
N TYR A 72 9.99 -7.53 5.11
CA TYR A 72 10.88 -6.99 6.15
C TYR A 72 10.39 -7.21 7.58
N ALA A 73 9.08 -7.19 7.81
CA ALA A 73 8.44 -7.27 9.11
C ALA A 73 7.22 -8.20 9.05
N PRO A 74 7.40 -9.50 8.73
CA PRO A 74 6.27 -10.43 8.65
C PRO A 74 5.49 -10.47 9.97
N GLY A 75 4.17 -10.60 9.84
CA GLY A 75 3.25 -10.59 10.98
C GLY A 75 2.93 -9.20 11.54
N PHE A 76 3.20 -8.12 10.78
CA PHE A 76 2.66 -6.79 11.07
C PHE A 76 1.13 -6.82 11.11
N SER A 77 0.52 -5.85 11.81
CA SER A 77 -0.92 -5.58 11.70
C SER A 77 -1.18 -4.18 11.17
N TRP A 78 -2.22 -4.06 10.36
CA TRP A 78 -2.75 -2.80 9.84
C TRP A 78 -4.21 -2.69 10.25
N GLU A 79 -4.52 -1.69 11.05
CA GLU A 79 -5.87 -1.41 11.54
C GLU A 79 -6.32 -0.06 10.99
N VAL A 80 -7.59 0.04 10.62
CA VAL A 80 -8.17 1.27 10.06
C VAL A 80 -9.43 1.66 10.82
N ARG A 81 -9.60 2.96 11.04
CA ARG A 81 -10.83 3.59 11.51
C ARG A 81 -11.27 4.62 10.49
N THR A 82 -12.54 4.55 10.10
CA THR A 82 -13.11 5.44 9.10
C THR A 82 -13.96 6.51 9.77
N HIS A 83 -13.75 7.75 9.37
CA HIS A 83 -14.51 8.91 9.81
C HIS A 83 -15.08 9.62 8.58
N TYR A 84 -16.39 9.84 8.58
CA TYR A 84 -17.08 10.62 7.56
C TYR A 84 -17.31 12.02 8.13
N ASN A 85 -16.59 13.01 7.60
CA ASN A 85 -16.61 14.39 8.07
C ASN A 85 -17.14 15.28 6.95
N GLY A 86 -18.47 15.36 6.84
CA GLY A 86 -19.14 16.14 5.79
C GLY A 86 -18.85 15.59 4.40
N ASP A 87 -18.17 16.38 3.58
CA ASP A 87 -17.76 16.05 2.22
C ASP A 87 -16.44 15.27 2.13
N ARG A 88 -15.88 14.83 3.27
CA ARG A 88 -14.59 14.13 3.33
C ARG A 88 -14.67 12.77 4.01
N THR A 89 -13.93 11.83 3.46
CA THR A 89 -13.59 10.56 4.09
C THR A 89 -12.19 10.66 4.69
N VAL A 90 -12.10 10.48 6.00
CA VAL A 90 -10.83 10.47 6.75
C VAL A 90 -10.60 9.06 7.29
N ILE A 91 -9.45 8.47 6.97
CA ILE A 91 -9.01 7.18 7.50
C ILE A 91 -7.89 7.42 8.50
N GLU A 92 -8.08 7.00 9.75
CA GLU A 92 -7.02 6.85 10.73
C GLU A 92 -6.49 5.42 10.64
N GLY A 93 -5.21 5.29 10.28
CA GLY A 93 -4.56 3.99 10.12
C GLY A 93 -3.48 3.77 11.18
N ARG A 94 -3.42 2.57 11.73
CA ARG A 94 -2.47 2.13 12.74
C ARG A 94 -1.67 0.94 12.23
N LEU A 95 -0.37 1.14 12.07
CA LEU A 95 0.59 0.09 11.68
C LEU A 95 1.37 -0.37 12.90
N THR A 96 1.31 -1.67 13.19
CA THR A 96 2.08 -2.30 14.29
C THR A 96 3.04 -3.34 13.74
N LEU A 97 4.34 -3.15 14.00
CA LEU A 97 5.40 -4.11 13.70
C LEU A 97 5.62 -5.03 14.90
N ARG A 98 5.85 -6.33 14.64
CA ARG A 98 6.22 -7.33 15.65
C ARG A 98 7.73 -7.57 15.57
N ALA A 99 8.47 -7.20 16.60
CA ALA A 99 9.91 -7.39 16.71
C ALA A 99 10.26 -8.30 17.90
N ALA A 100 11.54 -8.64 18.04
CA ALA A 100 12.04 -9.43 19.17
C ALA A 100 11.77 -8.74 20.52
N GLU A 101 11.92 -7.42 20.54
CA GLU A 101 11.83 -6.56 21.73
C GLU A 101 10.38 -6.18 22.07
N GLY A 102 9.41 -6.58 21.25
CA GLY A 102 7.99 -6.28 21.46
C GLY A 102 7.31 -5.72 20.23
N THR A 103 6.36 -4.82 20.45
CA THR A 103 5.47 -4.31 19.42
C THR A 103 5.63 -2.81 19.26
N PHE A 104 5.81 -2.35 18.04
CA PHE A 104 6.07 -0.95 17.73
C PHE A 104 4.97 -0.42 16.84
N THR A 105 4.28 0.63 17.28
CA THR A 105 3.09 1.14 16.60
C THR A 105 3.31 2.59 16.14
N ARG A 106 2.83 2.90 14.95
CA ARG A 106 2.72 4.26 14.40
C ARG A 106 1.36 4.45 13.75
N GLU A 107 0.85 5.66 13.87
CA GLU A 107 -0.47 6.04 13.37
C GLU A 107 -0.35 7.18 12.37
N ALA A 108 -1.22 7.24 11.38
CA ALA A 108 -1.29 8.32 10.41
C ALA A 108 -2.69 8.41 9.83
N THR A 109 -3.02 9.59 9.31
CA THR A 109 -4.30 9.81 8.66
C THR A 109 -4.14 9.86 7.14
N GLY A 110 -5.18 9.47 6.44
CA GLY A 110 -5.40 9.78 5.05
C GLY A 110 -6.75 10.45 4.89
N THR A 111 -6.89 11.28 3.87
CA THR A 111 -8.13 12.01 3.60
C THR A 111 -8.38 12.02 2.11
N GLU A 112 -9.64 11.93 1.73
CA GLU A 112 -10.08 12.11 0.36
C GLU A 112 -11.44 12.83 0.36
N ASP A 113 -11.68 13.67 -0.64
CA ASP A 113 -13.00 14.27 -0.84
C ASP A 113 -13.99 13.17 -1.31
N ASN A 114 -15.27 13.28 -0.96
CA ASN A 114 -16.28 12.26 -1.31
C ASN A 114 -16.67 12.34 -2.79
N GLU A 115 -16.57 13.53 -3.38
CA GLU A 115 -16.81 13.77 -4.80
C GLU A 115 -15.50 13.63 -5.59
N ILE A 116 -15.05 12.39 -5.80
CA ILE A 116 -13.87 12.12 -6.64
C ILE A 116 -14.25 11.82 -8.09
N ASP A 117 -13.56 12.48 -9.02
CA ASP A 117 -13.48 12.08 -10.44
C ASP A 117 -12.22 11.21 -10.70
N SER A 118 -11.75 10.52 -9.66
CA SER A 118 -10.52 9.73 -9.69
C SER A 118 -10.82 8.24 -9.57
N TRP A 119 -9.89 7.41 -10.02
CA TRP A 119 -10.04 5.95 -9.96
C TRP A 119 -10.01 5.43 -8.52
N GLY A 120 -11.01 4.62 -8.15
CA GLY A 120 -11.20 4.07 -6.80
C GLY A 120 -12.33 4.76 -6.04
N ASP A 121 -12.60 4.32 -4.81
CA ASP A 121 -13.51 5.00 -3.88
C ASP A 121 -12.73 5.88 -2.87
N PRO A 122 -13.38 6.90 -2.28
CA PRO A 122 -12.73 7.79 -1.31
C PRO A 122 -12.07 7.07 -0.13
N SER A 123 -12.66 5.97 0.35
CA SER A 123 -12.14 5.22 1.48
C SER A 123 -10.85 4.49 1.12
N SER A 124 -10.81 3.81 -0.03
CA SER A 124 -9.61 3.13 -0.54
C SER A 124 -8.45 4.09 -0.75
N ASN A 125 -8.72 5.28 -1.31
CA ASN A 125 -7.69 6.29 -1.55
C ASN A 125 -7.14 6.89 -0.24
N ALA A 126 -8.04 7.20 0.69
CA ALA A 126 -7.68 7.67 2.03
C ALA A 126 -6.89 6.60 2.80
N GLU A 127 -7.29 5.32 2.76
CA GLU A 127 -6.55 4.23 3.39
C GLU A 127 -5.15 4.08 2.81
N ALA A 128 -5.03 4.08 1.48
CA ALA A 128 -3.72 4.01 0.82
C ALA A 128 -2.82 5.19 1.21
N MET A 129 -3.39 6.38 1.44
CA MET A 129 -2.65 7.54 1.95
C MET A 129 -2.19 7.33 3.40
N ALA A 130 -3.08 6.87 4.28
CA ALA A 130 -2.77 6.57 5.68
C ALA A 130 -1.65 5.51 5.78
N LEU A 131 -1.76 4.42 5.02
CA LEU A 131 -0.78 3.33 4.99
C LEU A 131 0.61 3.84 4.61
N ARG A 132 0.71 4.62 3.51
CA ARG A 132 1.98 5.19 3.03
C ARG A 132 2.62 6.09 4.08
N ARG A 133 1.83 6.92 4.76
CA ARG A 133 2.32 7.81 5.83
C ARG A 133 2.77 7.03 7.06
N CYS A 134 2.04 5.98 7.46
CA CYS A 134 2.46 5.08 8.53
C CYS A 134 3.76 4.36 8.21
N CYS A 135 3.90 3.84 6.98
CA CYS A 135 5.14 3.22 6.51
C CYS A 135 6.32 4.21 6.56
N ALA A 136 6.11 5.45 6.11
CA ALA A 136 7.14 6.49 6.15
C ALA A 136 7.58 6.83 7.58
N LYS A 137 6.68 6.77 8.58
CA LYS A 137 7.03 6.93 10.01
C LYS A 137 7.94 5.82 10.56
N PHE A 138 8.05 4.68 9.87
CA PHE A 138 9.05 3.64 10.12
C PHE A 138 10.27 3.69 9.18
N GLY A 139 10.32 4.69 8.28
CA GLY A 139 11.37 4.87 7.27
C GLY A 139 11.02 4.33 5.88
N LEU A 140 10.02 3.44 5.76
CA LEU A 140 9.66 2.83 4.49
C LEU A 140 9.06 3.84 3.52
N GLY A 141 9.78 4.12 2.44
CA GLY A 141 9.36 5.06 1.41
C GLY A 141 9.49 6.53 1.81
N LEU A 142 10.17 6.84 2.93
CA LEU A 142 10.34 8.22 3.41
C LEU A 142 11.07 9.11 2.38
N HIS A 143 12.10 8.58 1.74
CA HIS A 143 12.86 9.27 0.67
C HIS A 143 12.02 9.75 -0.52
N LEU A 144 10.78 9.28 -0.71
CA LEU A 144 9.88 9.78 -1.76
C LEU A 144 9.23 11.12 -1.39
N TRP A 145 9.32 11.53 -0.13
CA TRP A 145 8.76 12.76 0.42
C TRP A 145 9.82 13.84 0.67
N GLU A 146 11.07 13.43 0.79
CA GLU A 146 12.25 14.31 0.88
C GLU A 146 12.54 14.82 -0.55
N LYS A 147 12.15 16.06 -0.82
CA LYS A 147 12.44 16.76 -2.08
C LYS A 147 13.57 17.76 -1.89
#